data_AF-A0A6I2ZKM0-F1
#
_entry.id   AF-A0A6I2ZKM0-F1
#
_cell.length_a   1.000
_cell.length_b   1.000
_cell.length_c   1.000
_cell.angle_alpha   90.00
_cell.angle_beta   90.00
_cell.angle_gamma   90.00
#
_symmetry.space_group_name_H-M   'P 1'
#
loop_
_entity.id
_entity.type
_entity.pdbx_description
1 polymer ?
#
loop_
_entity_poly.entity_id
_entity_poly.type
_entity_poly.pdbx_seq_one_letter_code
_entity_poly.pdbx_strand_id
1 'polypeptide(L)'
;MLDDRKSAILRAVVQQYIETAQPVGSSTVSARTEVAVSSATVRNDMTQLEREGYLVQPHTSAGRIPTEKGYRFFVDTLTGTGSLSPTNVRLVRDFFATTHGELEQMLAETSRLLSDVTGTAAVVVGEANEVSTVRSVQLVDLSPRTVLAVMVMSNGAIVKRTMELDQDVTPSELSAAHALVNDRMVGSSLHASTPKLAVPQQEGAALAAAAVSALREAAEAEGQHMFVDGRSRIAGSFDARETIEAVLGILEQQFVVVSLLKELVDGGLAVSIGSESGVAPLADCSLVVAPYQVGGESVGAIAVLGPTRMNYPETLSAVALVSQRLSRLLTEG
;
A
#
# COMPACT_ATOMS: atom_id res chain seq x y z
N MET A 1 26.08 -12.51 -14.28
CA MET A 1 26.40 -11.86 -13.00
C MET A 1 27.35 -10.74 -13.31
N LEU A 2 27.05 -9.51 -12.86
CA LEU A 2 27.94 -8.36 -13.07
C LEU A 2 29.22 -8.56 -12.25
N ASP A 3 30.37 -8.18 -12.82
CA ASP A 3 31.61 -8.13 -12.05
C ASP A 3 31.57 -6.98 -11.02
N ASP A 4 32.45 -7.03 -10.02
CA ASP A 4 32.45 -6.06 -8.92
C ASP A 4 32.62 -4.62 -9.41
N ARG A 5 33.40 -4.42 -10.47
CA ARG A 5 33.68 -3.11 -11.05
C ARG A 5 32.45 -2.54 -11.74
N LYS A 6 31.80 -3.29 -12.62
CA LYS A 6 30.56 -2.87 -13.30
C LYS A 6 29.43 -2.67 -12.30
N SER A 7 29.38 -3.48 -11.24
CA SER A 7 28.42 -3.31 -10.15
C SER A 7 28.66 -1.98 -9.41
N ALA A 8 29.91 -1.62 -9.12
CA ALA A 8 30.25 -0.31 -8.53
C ALA A 8 29.92 0.86 -9.47
N ILE A 9 30.23 0.74 -10.77
CA ILE A 9 29.90 1.75 -11.78
C ILE A 9 28.39 1.94 -11.91
N LEU A 10 27.62 0.85 -11.99
CA LEU A 10 26.16 0.91 -12.09
C LEU A 10 25.56 1.57 -10.84
N ARG A 11 26.00 1.19 -9.63
CA ARG A 11 25.56 1.83 -8.38
C ARG A 11 25.86 3.33 -8.36
N ALA A 12 27.06 3.72 -8.78
CA ALA A 12 27.46 5.12 -8.90
C ALA A 12 26.57 5.91 -9.88
N VAL A 13 26.23 5.31 -11.03
CA VAL A 13 25.34 5.95 -12.01
C VAL A 13 23.93 6.09 -11.45
N VAL A 14 23.36 5.04 -10.85
CA VAL A 14 22.01 5.08 -10.27
C VAL A 14 21.93 6.12 -9.16
N GLN A 15 22.88 6.13 -8.24
CA GLN A 15 22.88 7.09 -7.14
C GLN A 15 23.01 8.54 -7.65
N GLN A 16 23.92 8.80 -8.59
CA GLN A 16 24.06 10.13 -9.17
C GLN A 16 22.79 10.59 -9.90
N TYR A 17 22.09 9.66 -10.56
CA TYR A 17 20.86 9.97 -11.26
C TYR A 17 19.70 10.23 -10.29
N ILE A 18 19.60 9.49 -9.17
CA ILE A 18 18.64 9.77 -8.09
C ILE A 18 18.84 11.18 -7.54
N GLU A 19 20.10 11.60 -7.33
CA GLU A 19 20.43 12.90 -6.76
C GLU A 19 20.18 14.08 -7.71
N THR A 20 20.39 13.89 -9.02
CA THR A 20 20.43 15.01 -9.98
C THR A 20 19.34 15.00 -11.04
N ALA A 21 18.70 13.85 -11.29
CA ALA A 21 17.83 13.62 -12.44
C ALA A 21 18.48 13.98 -13.80
N GLN A 22 19.82 13.97 -13.89
CA GLN A 22 20.57 14.31 -15.11
C GLN A 22 21.34 13.11 -15.64
N PRO A 23 21.43 12.93 -16.97
CA PRO A 23 22.25 11.87 -17.57
C PRO A 23 23.70 11.89 -17.07
N VAL A 24 24.18 10.75 -16.59
CA VAL A 24 25.45 10.65 -15.87
C VAL A 24 26.60 10.37 -16.83
N GLY A 25 27.62 11.21 -16.80
CA GLY A 25 28.84 11.06 -17.59
C GLY A 25 29.90 10.19 -16.92
N SER A 26 30.79 9.60 -17.73
CA SER A 26 31.89 8.76 -17.22
C SER A 26 32.89 9.52 -16.36
N SER A 27 33.06 10.83 -16.56
CA SER A 27 33.92 11.70 -15.75
C SER A 27 33.39 11.82 -14.32
N THR A 28 32.08 12.05 -14.17
CA THR A 28 31.38 12.13 -12.88
C THR A 28 31.52 10.83 -12.09
N VAL A 29 31.35 9.69 -12.75
CA VAL A 29 31.47 8.37 -12.11
C VAL A 29 32.92 8.08 -11.69
N SER A 30 33.91 8.38 -12.54
CA SER A 30 35.33 8.16 -12.23
C SER A 30 35.86 9.03 -11.09
N ALA A 31 35.16 10.10 -10.72
CA ALA A 31 35.53 10.96 -9.59
C ALA A 31 35.13 10.36 -8.23
N ARG A 32 34.31 9.30 -8.20
CA ARG A 32 33.87 8.66 -6.96
C ARG A 32 34.93 7.70 -6.44
N THR A 33 35.16 7.74 -5.13
CA THR A 33 36.19 6.93 -4.44
C THR A 33 36.06 5.42 -4.66
N GLU A 34 34.82 4.94 -4.84
CA GLU A 34 34.49 3.53 -5.08
C GLU A 34 34.87 3.04 -6.49
N VAL A 35 35.13 3.96 -7.43
CA VAL A 35 35.45 3.67 -8.84
C VAL A 35 36.90 4.05 -9.12
N ALA A 36 37.83 3.16 -8.79
CA ALA A 36 39.27 3.38 -8.93
C ALA A 36 39.81 3.15 -10.36
N VAL A 37 39.12 3.66 -11.39
CA VAL A 37 39.52 3.49 -12.80
C VAL A 37 39.36 4.77 -13.63
N SER A 38 40.07 4.85 -14.76
CA SER A 38 40.04 6.01 -15.64
C SER A 38 38.65 6.24 -16.27
N SER A 39 38.34 7.50 -16.61
CA SER A 39 37.08 7.84 -17.29
C SER A 39 36.89 7.09 -18.62
N ALA A 40 37.97 6.78 -19.35
CA ALA A 40 37.91 5.97 -20.57
C ALA A 40 37.47 4.53 -20.28
N THR A 41 37.99 3.93 -19.19
CA THR A 41 37.58 2.60 -18.73
C THR A 41 36.11 2.61 -18.31
N VAL A 42 35.68 3.62 -17.53
CA VAL A 42 34.28 3.78 -17.11
C VAL A 42 33.37 3.90 -18.34
N ARG A 43 33.73 4.68 -19.35
CA ARG A 43 32.95 4.83 -20.58
C ARG A 43 32.75 3.49 -21.31
N ASN A 44 33.80 2.67 -21.36
CA ASN A 44 33.72 1.34 -21.97
C ASN A 44 32.78 0.41 -21.18
N ASP A 45 32.89 0.40 -19.85
CA ASP A 45 32.04 -0.43 -18.98
C ASP A 45 30.58 0.07 -19.01
N MET A 46 30.32 1.39 -19.05
CA MET A 46 28.98 1.95 -19.22
C MET A 46 28.36 1.58 -20.58
N THR A 47 29.17 1.48 -21.63
CA THR A 47 28.72 1.00 -22.95
C THR A 47 28.34 -0.49 -22.89
N GLN A 48 29.05 -1.28 -22.09
CA GLN A 48 28.70 -2.68 -21.87
C GLN A 48 27.41 -2.81 -21.04
N LEU A 49 27.27 -2.04 -19.96
CA LEU A 49 26.05 -1.98 -19.14
C LEU A 49 24.83 -1.58 -19.96
N GLU A 50 25.00 -0.69 -20.94
CA GLU A 50 23.96 -0.33 -21.90
C GLU A 50 23.57 -1.50 -22.81
N ARG A 51 24.55 -2.21 -23.39
CA ARG A 51 24.29 -3.42 -24.19
C ARG A 51 23.62 -4.52 -23.39
N GLU A 52 23.90 -4.60 -22.09
CA GLU A 52 23.27 -5.55 -21.17
C GLU A 52 21.90 -5.07 -20.64
N GLY A 53 21.48 -3.85 -21.00
CA GLY A 53 20.16 -3.30 -20.70
C GLY A 53 20.00 -2.70 -19.30
N TYR A 54 21.09 -2.48 -18.56
CA TYR A 54 21.04 -1.81 -17.24
C TYR A 54 21.02 -0.28 -17.34
N LEU A 55 21.59 0.25 -18.42
CA LEU A 55 21.67 1.68 -18.70
C LEU A 55 21.13 1.96 -20.10
N VAL A 56 20.74 3.20 -20.37
CA VAL A 56 20.40 3.65 -21.71
C VAL A 56 20.96 5.05 -21.96
N GLN A 57 21.29 5.35 -23.21
CA GLN A 57 21.63 6.69 -23.66
C GLN A 57 20.39 7.41 -24.20
N PRO A 58 19.88 8.45 -23.52
CA PRO A 58 18.68 9.16 -24.02
C PRO A 58 18.96 9.92 -25.32
N HIS A 59 20.17 10.48 -25.48
CA HIS A 59 20.61 11.20 -26.68
C HIS A 59 22.09 10.93 -26.98
N THR A 60 22.50 10.98 -28.25
CA THR A 60 23.83 10.59 -28.74
C THR A 60 25.01 11.28 -28.02
N SER A 61 24.81 12.50 -27.48
CA SER A 61 25.81 13.25 -26.71
C SER A 61 25.58 13.27 -25.19
N ALA A 62 24.45 12.73 -24.71
CA ALA A 62 24.13 12.67 -23.30
C ALA A 62 24.90 11.55 -22.58
N GLY A 63 24.97 11.63 -21.26
CA GLY A 63 25.44 10.56 -20.39
C GLY A 63 24.57 9.29 -20.47
N ARG A 64 24.54 8.51 -19.41
CA ARG A 64 23.64 7.35 -19.28
C ARG A 64 22.65 7.56 -18.16
N ILE A 65 21.46 6.99 -18.33
CA ILE A 65 20.43 6.93 -17.29
C ILE A 65 20.13 5.44 -16.96
N PRO A 66 19.72 5.12 -15.73
CA PRO A 66 19.31 3.77 -15.37
C PRO A 66 18.04 3.34 -16.10
N THR A 67 17.96 2.06 -16.47
CA THR A 67 16.69 1.42 -16.84
C THR A 67 16.01 0.84 -15.60
N GLU A 68 14.78 0.32 -15.73
CA GLU A 68 14.13 -0.47 -14.68
C GLU A 68 15.04 -1.60 -14.17
N LYS A 69 15.71 -2.31 -15.09
CA LYS A 69 16.70 -3.34 -14.77
C LYS A 69 17.90 -2.80 -13.99
N GLY A 70 18.35 -1.58 -14.31
CA GLY A 70 19.40 -0.87 -13.57
C GLY A 70 19.00 -0.57 -12.13
N TYR A 71 17.79 -0.04 -11.92
CA TYR A 71 17.24 0.21 -10.59
C TYR A 71 16.99 -1.08 -9.80
N ARG A 72 16.43 -2.11 -10.44
CA ARG A 72 16.22 -3.43 -9.82
C ARG A 72 17.53 -4.00 -9.28
N PHE A 73 18.59 -4.03 -10.10
CA PHE A 73 19.92 -4.45 -9.64
C PHE A 73 20.45 -3.58 -8.48
N PHE A 74 20.26 -2.26 -8.57
CA PHE A 74 20.67 -1.36 -7.49
C PHE A 74 19.95 -1.70 -6.18
N VAL A 75 18.63 -1.84 -6.20
CA VAL A 75 17.81 -2.18 -5.03
C VAL A 75 18.20 -3.54 -4.46
N ASP A 76 18.35 -4.56 -5.30
CA ASP A 76 18.70 -5.93 -4.87
C ASP A 76 20.11 -6.01 -4.24
N THR A 77 20.99 -5.05 -4.55
CA THR A 77 22.35 -4.97 -3.98
C THR A 77 22.47 -4.05 -2.77
N LEU A 78 21.37 -3.41 -2.35
CA LEU A 78 21.33 -2.68 -1.08
C LEU A 78 21.42 -3.68 0.07
N THR A 79 22.62 -3.83 0.64
CA THR A 79 22.84 -4.66 1.83
C THR A 79 22.26 -3.95 3.05
N GLY A 80 21.06 -4.34 3.44
CA GLY A 80 20.30 -3.77 4.57
C GLY A 80 19.36 -2.64 4.15
N THR A 81 18.43 -2.28 5.04
CA THR A 81 17.70 -1.02 4.95
C THR A 81 18.74 0.10 5.04
N GLY A 82 18.72 1.09 4.14
CA GLY A 82 19.67 2.22 4.15
C GLY A 82 19.71 2.98 5.48
N SER A 83 20.53 4.03 5.58
CA SER A 83 20.48 4.89 6.77
C SER A 83 19.38 5.94 6.62
N LEU A 84 18.42 5.92 7.53
CA LEU A 84 17.53 7.06 7.72
C LEU A 84 18.29 8.17 8.46
N SER A 85 18.04 9.44 8.12
CA SER A 85 18.70 10.53 8.83
C SER A 85 18.34 10.51 10.34
N PRO A 86 19.28 10.85 11.24
CA PRO A 86 18.98 10.89 12.68
C PRO A 86 17.81 11.80 13.05
N THR A 87 17.57 12.83 12.23
CA THR A 87 16.41 13.72 12.33
C THR A 87 15.12 12.98 12.02
N ASN A 88 15.06 12.26 10.91
CA ASN A 88 13.88 11.48 10.52
C ASN A 88 13.60 10.33 11.51
N VAL A 89 14.64 9.68 12.05
CA VAL A 89 14.49 8.66 13.10
C VAL A 89 13.84 9.26 14.36
N ARG A 90 14.28 10.45 14.78
CA ARG A 90 13.69 11.16 15.92
C ARG A 90 12.24 11.54 15.64
N LEU A 91 11.95 12.07 14.45
CA LEU A 91 10.61 12.46 14.04
C LEU A 91 9.64 11.27 14.11
N VAL A 92 10.02 10.12 13.56
CA VAL A 92 9.22 8.88 13.64
C VAL A 92 9.04 8.44 15.10
N ARG A 93 10.11 8.46 15.91
CA ARG A 93 10.03 8.08 17.32
C ARG A 93 9.07 8.98 18.11
N ASP A 94 9.18 10.30 17.94
CA ASP A 94 8.43 11.28 18.71
C ASP A 94 6.94 11.26 18.32
N PHE A 95 6.64 11.01 17.04
CA PHE A 95 5.28 10.72 16.57
C PHE A 95 4.66 9.54 17.34
N PHE A 96 5.25 8.34 17.24
CA PHE A 96 4.69 7.15 17.88
C PHE A 96 4.71 7.17 19.41
N ALA A 97 5.45 8.09 20.04
CA ALA A 97 5.42 8.30 21.50
C ALA A 97 4.23 9.16 21.96
N THR A 98 3.61 9.93 21.04
CA THR A 98 2.56 10.90 21.36
C THR A 98 1.23 10.57 20.68
N THR A 99 1.25 9.78 19.60
CA THR A 99 0.06 9.28 18.92
C THR A 99 -0.75 8.36 19.82
N HIS A 100 -1.98 8.78 20.11
CA HIS A 100 -3.01 8.01 20.79
C HIS A 100 -4.34 8.37 20.13
N GLY A 101 -5.27 7.42 20.00
CA GLY A 101 -6.60 7.73 19.43
C GLY A 101 -7.24 6.54 18.73
N GLU A 102 -8.24 6.84 17.91
CA GLU A 102 -8.95 5.87 17.09
C GLU A 102 -8.04 5.34 15.97
N LEU A 103 -8.21 4.06 15.60
CA LEU A 103 -7.38 3.38 14.59
C LEU A 103 -7.31 4.15 13.27
N GLU A 104 -8.45 4.61 12.76
CA GLU A 104 -8.53 5.36 11.50
C GLU A 104 -7.67 6.62 11.55
N GLN A 105 -7.76 7.38 12.64
CA GLN A 105 -6.94 8.59 12.83
C GLN A 105 -5.45 8.24 12.86
N MET A 106 -5.06 7.17 13.57
CA MET A 106 -3.66 6.74 13.63
C MET A 106 -3.12 6.32 12.26
N LEU A 107 -3.91 5.60 11.45
CA LEU A 107 -3.52 5.20 10.10
C LEU A 107 -3.41 6.41 9.16
N ALA A 108 -4.34 7.36 9.26
CA ALA A 108 -4.28 8.63 8.53
C ALA A 108 -3.02 9.44 8.88
N GLU A 109 -2.74 9.61 10.17
CA GLU A 109 -1.54 10.31 10.64
C GLU A 109 -0.24 9.59 10.25
N THR A 110 -0.25 8.25 10.22
CA THR A 110 0.89 7.46 9.75
C THR A 110 1.18 7.71 8.26
N SER A 111 0.14 7.84 7.42
CA SER A 111 0.33 8.18 6.00
C SER A 111 0.98 9.56 5.84
N ARG A 112 0.57 10.55 6.67
CA ARG A 112 1.18 11.89 6.69
C ARG A 112 2.66 11.83 7.12
N LEU A 113 2.95 11.15 8.23
CA LEU A 113 4.32 10.96 8.72
C LEU A 113 5.21 10.38 7.63
N LEU A 114 4.75 9.31 6.98
CA LEU A 114 5.53 8.61 5.97
C LEU A 114 5.76 9.50 4.73
N SER A 115 4.76 10.29 4.34
CA SER A 115 4.92 11.28 3.27
C SER A 115 5.93 12.37 3.61
N ASP A 116 5.95 12.86 4.85
CA ASP A 116 6.86 13.91 5.30
C ASP A 116 8.30 13.41 5.40
N VAL A 117 8.51 12.19 5.90
CA VAL A 117 9.83 11.57 6.02
C VAL A 117 10.44 11.26 4.66
N THR A 118 9.63 10.78 3.72
CA THR A 118 10.13 10.33 2.40
C THR A 118 10.07 11.41 1.32
N GLY A 119 9.30 12.47 1.53
CA GLY A 119 9.06 13.50 0.52
C GLY A 119 8.25 13.02 -0.68
N THR A 120 7.48 11.94 -0.54
CA THR A 120 6.69 11.32 -1.63
C THR A 120 5.26 11.00 -1.18
N ALA A 121 4.40 10.52 -2.09
CA ALA A 121 3.05 10.12 -1.71
C ALA A 121 3.11 8.84 -0.87
N ALA A 122 2.33 8.78 0.20
CA ALA A 122 2.28 7.64 1.10
C ALA A 122 0.86 7.14 1.23
N VAL A 123 0.72 5.82 1.25
CA VAL A 123 -0.54 5.11 1.35
C VAL A 123 -0.47 4.19 2.57
N VAL A 124 -1.52 4.18 3.37
CA VAL A 124 -1.71 3.20 4.44
C VAL A 124 -3.04 2.52 4.20
N VAL A 125 -3.02 1.21 4.09
CA VAL A 125 -4.21 0.37 3.95
C VAL A 125 -4.35 -0.45 5.21
N GLY A 126 -5.48 -0.30 5.88
CA GLY A 126 -5.89 -1.20 6.94
C GLY A 126 -6.99 -2.14 6.48
N GLU A 127 -6.90 -3.39 6.92
CA GLU A 127 -8.03 -4.30 6.85
C GLU A 127 -8.99 -3.95 7.97
N ALA A 128 -10.17 -3.46 7.61
CA ALA A 128 -11.14 -3.06 8.62
C ALA A 128 -11.67 -4.26 9.41
N ASN A 129 -11.60 -5.50 8.88
CA ASN A 129 -12.53 -6.54 9.33
C ASN A 129 -12.00 -7.98 9.53
N GLU A 130 -10.74 -8.35 9.21
CA GLU A 130 -10.32 -9.77 9.34
C GLU A 130 -10.28 -10.27 10.80
N VAL A 131 -9.74 -9.45 11.72
CA VAL A 131 -9.60 -9.81 13.14
C VAL A 131 -10.83 -9.41 13.97
N SER A 132 -11.83 -8.76 13.36
CA SER A 132 -12.99 -8.26 14.08
C SER A 132 -14.16 -9.25 14.03
N THR A 133 -14.78 -9.48 15.17
CA THR A 133 -15.98 -10.31 15.28
C THR A 133 -17.21 -9.43 15.32
N VAL A 134 -18.33 -9.92 14.80
CA VAL A 134 -19.59 -9.20 14.88
C VAL A 134 -20.07 -9.19 16.35
N ARG A 135 -20.32 -8.00 16.91
CA ARG A 135 -20.89 -7.84 18.26
C ARG A 135 -22.41 -7.85 18.26
N SER A 136 -23.02 -7.26 17.24
CA SER A 136 -24.48 -7.23 17.11
C SER A 136 -24.88 -6.92 15.68
N VAL A 137 -26.03 -7.46 15.26
CA VAL A 137 -26.69 -7.06 14.02
C VAL A 137 -28.12 -6.63 14.36
N GLN A 138 -28.57 -5.53 13.79
CA GLN A 138 -29.95 -5.04 13.87
C GLN A 138 -30.57 -4.95 12.48
N LEU A 139 -31.83 -5.36 12.37
CA LEU A 139 -32.65 -5.14 11.19
C LEU A 139 -33.77 -4.19 11.61
N VAL A 140 -33.83 -3.03 10.96
CA VAL A 140 -34.78 -1.96 11.26
C VAL A 140 -35.72 -1.79 10.08
N ASP A 141 -37.03 -1.85 10.31
CA ASP A 141 -38.02 -1.54 9.30
C ASP A 141 -38.07 -0.04 9.04
N LEU A 142 -37.94 0.35 7.77
CA LEU A 142 -38.13 1.73 7.33
C LEU A 142 -39.45 1.90 6.55
N SER A 143 -39.84 0.86 5.81
CA SER A 143 -41.10 0.76 5.08
C SER A 143 -41.46 -0.71 4.85
N PRO A 144 -42.67 -1.06 4.36
CA PRO A 144 -43.04 -2.45 4.06
C PRO A 144 -42.04 -3.21 3.17
N ARG A 145 -41.30 -2.50 2.30
CA ARG A 145 -40.32 -3.07 1.37
C ARG A 145 -38.89 -2.58 1.60
N THR A 146 -38.63 -1.87 2.70
CA THR A 146 -37.32 -1.27 2.96
C THR A 146 -36.86 -1.61 4.36
N VAL A 147 -35.71 -2.29 4.45
CA VAL A 147 -35.09 -2.68 5.71
C VAL A 147 -33.69 -2.10 5.77
N LEU A 148 -33.33 -1.49 6.90
CA LEU A 148 -31.97 -1.08 7.22
C LEU A 148 -31.30 -2.16 8.06
N ALA A 149 -30.26 -2.78 7.52
CA ALA A 149 -29.38 -3.65 8.26
C ALA A 149 -28.22 -2.83 8.85
N VAL A 150 -27.97 -2.99 10.15
CA VAL A 150 -26.86 -2.34 10.87
C VAL A 150 -26.06 -3.41 11.59
N MET A 151 -24.75 -3.42 11.39
CA MET A 151 -23.83 -4.37 12.02
C MET A 151 -22.76 -3.61 12.79
N VAL A 152 -22.50 -4.05 14.02
CA VAL A 152 -21.48 -3.48 14.90
C VAL A 152 -20.39 -4.53 15.12
N MET A 153 -19.14 -4.13 14.93
CA MET A 153 -17.97 -4.99 15.01
C MET A 153 -17.24 -4.83 16.36
N SER A 154 -16.37 -5.79 16.71
CA SER A 154 -15.63 -5.81 17.97
C SER A 154 -14.60 -4.68 18.11
N ASN A 155 -14.14 -4.14 16.98
CA ASN A 155 -13.25 -2.99 16.88
C ASN A 155 -14.00 -1.63 16.88
N GLY A 156 -15.33 -1.64 17.00
CA GLY A 156 -16.16 -0.43 17.00
C GLY A 156 -16.66 0.01 15.63
N ALA A 157 -16.25 -0.63 14.53
CA ALA A 157 -16.77 -0.33 13.19
C ALA A 157 -18.28 -0.59 13.10
N ILE A 158 -18.99 0.25 12.35
CA ILE A 158 -20.43 0.14 12.12
C ILE A 158 -20.71 0.12 10.62
N VAL A 159 -21.20 -1.02 10.12
CA VAL A 159 -21.60 -1.21 8.73
C VAL A 159 -23.10 -1.05 8.59
N LYS A 160 -23.56 -0.28 7.59
CA LYS A 160 -24.98 0.01 7.39
C LYS A 160 -25.37 -0.28 5.94
N ARG A 161 -26.45 -1.04 5.74
CA ARG A 161 -26.96 -1.31 4.40
C ARG A 161 -28.47 -1.24 4.34
N THR A 162 -28.97 -0.34 3.50
CA THR A 162 -30.41 -0.31 3.15
C THR A 162 -30.67 -1.34 2.07
N MET A 163 -31.68 -2.17 2.29
CA MET A 163 -32.15 -3.23 1.40
C MET A 163 -33.55 -2.90 0.90
N GLU A 164 -33.74 -2.94 -0.42
CA GLU A 164 -35.06 -2.90 -1.05
C GLU A 164 -35.52 -4.33 -1.36
N LEU A 165 -36.78 -4.63 -1.07
CA LEU A 165 -37.34 -5.97 -1.11
C LEU A 165 -38.43 -6.08 -2.16
N ASP A 166 -38.46 -7.21 -2.87
CA ASP A 166 -39.45 -7.48 -3.93
C ASP A 166 -40.87 -7.63 -3.38
N GLN A 167 -41.00 -7.96 -2.10
CA GLN A 167 -42.28 -8.22 -1.42
C GLN A 167 -42.30 -7.55 -0.05
N ASP A 168 -43.51 -7.25 0.41
CA ASP A 168 -43.72 -6.65 1.73
C ASP A 168 -43.26 -7.64 2.81
N VAL A 169 -42.54 -7.15 3.82
CA VAL A 169 -42.09 -7.93 4.97
C VAL A 169 -43.01 -7.70 6.15
N THR A 170 -43.46 -8.80 6.73
CA THR A 170 -44.24 -8.75 7.97
C THR A 170 -43.33 -8.56 9.19
N PRO A 171 -43.84 -7.96 10.29
CA PRO A 171 -43.08 -7.85 11.54
C PRO A 171 -42.60 -9.21 12.09
N SER A 172 -43.35 -10.30 11.84
CA SER A 172 -42.97 -11.67 12.22
C SER A 172 -41.73 -12.13 11.47
N GLU A 173 -41.73 -11.99 10.14
CA GLU A 173 -40.61 -12.35 9.28
C GLU A 173 -39.35 -11.54 9.61
N LEU A 174 -39.49 -10.24 9.89
CA LEU A 174 -38.37 -9.38 10.27
C LEU A 174 -37.75 -9.83 11.60
N SER A 175 -38.57 -10.14 12.60
CA SER A 175 -38.13 -10.63 13.91
C SER A 175 -37.43 -12.00 13.79
N ALA A 176 -38.01 -12.92 13.01
CA ALA A 176 -37.41 -14.23 12.72
C ALA A 176 -36.07 -14.09 11.99
N ALA A 177 -35.98 -13.20 11.00
CA ALA A 177 -34.74 -12.90 10.30
C ALA A 177 -33.69 -12.30 11.23
N HIS A 178 -34.07 -11.35 12.09
CA HIS A 178 -33.17 -10.72 13.05
C HIS A 178 -32.56 -11.74 14.03
N ALA A 179 -33.36 -12.69 14.52
CA ALA A 179 -32.88 -13.77 15.38
C ALA A 179 -31.90 -14.69 14.64
N LEU A 180 -32.23 -15.09 13.40
CA LEU A 180 -31.37 -15.92 12.56
C LEU A 180 -30.03 -15.26 12.23
N VAL A 181 -30.03 -13.96 11.95
CA VAL A 181 -28.81 -13.22 11.64
C VAL A 181 -27.93 -13.09 12.89
N ASN A 182 -28.51 -12.75 14.05
CA ASN A 182 -27.73 -12.65 15.29
C ASN A 182 -27.12 -13.99 15.70
N ASP A 183 -27.88 -15.08 15.64
CA ASP A 183 -27.41 -16.43 16.00
C ASP A 183 -26.20 -16.87 15.16
N ARG A 184 -26.14 -16.44 13.89
CA ARG A 184 -25.08 -16.86 12.95
C ARG A 184 -23.90 -15.90 12.88
N MET A 185 -24.15 -14.61 12.95
CA MET A 185 -23.13 -13.58 12.73
C MET A 185 -22.40 -13.24 14.03
N VAL A 186 -23.11 -13.10 15.15
CA VAL A 186 -22.52 -12.62 16.41
C VAL A 186 -21.42 -13.58 16.89
N GLY A 187 -20.24 -13.04 17.17
CA GLY A 187 -19.05 -13.80 17.57
C GLY A 187 -18.26 -14.41 16.42
N SER A 188 -18.76 -14.36 15.18
CA SER A 188 -18.02 -14.81 13.99
C SER A 188 -17.24 -13.67 13.33
N SER A 189 -16.14 -14.01 12.65
CA SER A 189 -15.46 -13.09 11.72
C SER A 189 -16.27 -12.98 10.42
N LEU A 190 -16.39 -11.76 9.90
CA LEU A 190 -17.08 -11.48 8.63
C LEU A 190 -16.52 -12.26 7.45
N HIS A 191 -15.23 -12.61 7.49
CA HIS A 191 -14.52 -13.31 6.42
C HIS A 191 -14.46 -14.83 6.63
N ALA A 192 -14.88 -15.35 7.79
CA ALA A 192 -14.97 -16.79 8.02
C ALA A 192 -15.97 -17.43 7.03
N SER A 193 -15.61 -18.60 6.48
CA SER A 193 -16.51 -19.36 5.60
C SER A 193 -17.86 -19.54 6.28
N THR A 194 -18.93 -19.07 5.64
CA THR A 194 -20.29 -19.18 6.17
C THR A 194 -20.61 -20.65 6.45
N PRO A 195 -20.97 -21.03 7.68
CA PRO A 195 -21.70 -22.27 7.85
C PRO A 195 -22.95 -22.17 6.97
N LYS A 196 -23.17 -23.16 6.10
CA LYS A 196 -24.29 -23.21 5.15
C LYS A 196 -25.56 -22.68 5.83
N LEU A 197 -26.07 -21.53 5.37
CA LEU A 197 -27.36 -20.99 5.82
C LEU A 197 -28.39 -22.11 5.60
N ALA A 198 -28.90 -22.67 6.70
CA ALA A 198 -29.69 -23.89 6.70
C ALA A 198 -31.10 -23.67 6.12
N VAL A 199 -31.60 -24.74 5.47
CA VAL A 199 -32.97 -25.12 5.06
C VAL A 199 -33.90 -23.99 4.53
N PRO A 200 -34.26 -23.99 3.24
CA PRO A 200 -35.16 -23.02 2.60
C PRO A 200 -36.58 -22.84 3.20
N GLN A 201 -36.93 -23.54 4.27
CA GLN A 201 -38.31 -23.65 4.79
C GLN A 201 -38.54 -22.91 6.12
N GLN A 202 -37.54 -22.23 6.68
CA GLN A 202 -37.70 -21.46 7.91
C GLN A 202 -38.18 -20.02 7.60
N GLU A 203 -39.16 -19.53 8.36
CA GLU A 203 -39.65 -18.14 8.28
C GLU A 203 -38.50 -17.15 8.49
N GLY A 204 -38.43 -16.10 7.66
CA GLY A 204 -37.35 -15.10 7.70
C GLY A 204 -36.00 -15.56 7.12
N ALA A 205 -35.84 -16.81 6.67
CA ALA A 205 -34.55 -17.30 6.16
C ALA A 205 -34.05 -16.57 4.91
N ALA A 206 -34.94 -16.25 3.97
CA ALA A 206 -34.60 -15.51 2.76
C ALA A 206 -34.13 -14.08 3.09
N LEU A 207 -34.84 -13.39 3.99
CA LEU A 207 -34.47 -12.05 4.44
C LEU A 207 -33.15 -12.06 5.22
N ALA A 208 -32.94 -13.06 6.09
CA ALA A 208 -31.69 -13.24 6.81
C ALA A 208 -30.51 -13.47 5.86
N ALA A 209 -30.67 -14.32 4.84
CA ALA A 209 -29.65 -14.56 3.83
C ALA A 209 -29.32 -13.28 3.03
N ALA A 210 -30.34 -12.55 2.61
CA ALA A 210 -30.18 -11.27 1.92
C ALA A 210 -29.46 -10.24 2.81
N ALA A 211 -29.82 -10.14 4.09
CA ALA A 211 -29.18 -9.24 5.04
C ALA A 211 -27.70 -9.59 5.27
N VAL A 212 -27.38 -10.88 5.43
CA VAL A 212 -25.98 -11.33 5.56
C VAL A 212 -25.18 -11.00 4.30
N SER A 213 -25.72 -11.26 3.10
CA SER A 213 -25.05 -10.92 1.84
C SER A 213 -24.82 -9.42 1.73
N ALA A 214 -25.86 -8.62 1.97
CA ALA A 214 -25.81 -7.17 1.85
C ALA A 214 -24.85 -6.53 2.87
N LEU A 215 -24.82 -7.04 4.11
CA LEU A 215 -23.88 -6.60 5.13
C LEU A 215 -22.44 -7.00 4.82
N ARG A 216 -22.20 -8.17 4.22
CA ARG A 216 -20.87 -8.59 3.77
C ARG A 216 -20.38 -7.75 2.60
N GLU A 217 -21.19 -7.57 1.57
CA GLU A 217 -20.87 -6.70 0.44
C GLU A 217 -20.57 -5.27 0.91
N ALA A 218 -21.39 -4.74 1.81
CA ALA A 218 -21.16 -3.42 2.41
C ALA A 218 -19.86 -3.40 3.23
N ALA A 219 -19.60 -4.43 4.04
CA ALA A 219 -18.39 -4.52 4.83
C ALA A 219 -17.12 -4.77 4.00
N GLU A 220 -17.23 -5.39 2.83
CA GLU A 220 -16.12 -5.53 1.88
C GLU A 220 -15.87 -4.21 1.13
N ALA A 221 -16.93 -3.50 0.77
CA ALA A 221 -16.83 -2.19 0.13
C ALA A 221 -16.34 -1.08 1.10
N GLU A 222 -16.73 -1.15 2.37
CA GLU A 222 -16.30 -0.22 3.43
C GLU A 222 -14.98 -0.68 4.09
N GLY A 223 -14.65 -1.97 4.04
CA GLY A 223 -13.70 -2.61 4.96
C GLY A 223 -12.22 -2.54 4.59
N GLN A 224 -11.84 -1.63 3.71
CA GLN A 224 -10.43 -1.38 3.41
C GLN A 224 -10.17 0.11 3.54
N HIS A 225 -9.82 0.57 4.74
CA HIS A 225 -9.53 1.99 4.92
C HIS A 225 -8.20 2.29 4.25
N MET A 226 -8.27 3.02 3.12
CA MET A 226 -7.10 3.55 2.43
C MET A 226 -6.92 5.02 2.79
N PHE A 227 -5.82 5.31 3.46
CA PHE A 227 -5.40 6.67 3.77
C PHE A 227 -4.26 7.06 2.86
N VAL A 228 -4.36 8.24 2.25
CA VAL A 228 -3.32 8.76 1.35
C VAL A 228 -2.97 10.17 1.77
N ASP A 229 -1.67 10.42 1.95
CA ASP A 229 -1.12 11.76 2.09
C ASP A 229 0.01 11.98 1.07
N GLY A 230 0.41 13.23 0.86
CA GLY A 230 1.45 13.58 -0.09
C GLY A 230 1.03 13.54 -1.56
N ARG A 231 -0.27 13.50 -1.89
CA ARG A 231 -0.75 13.56 -3.29
C ARG A 231 -0.17 14.76 -4.04
N SER A 232 -0.06 15.92 -3.39
CA SER A 232 0.55 17.13 -3.96
C SER A 232 2.02 16.96 -4.33
N ARG A 233 2.74 16.02 -3.71
CA ARG A 233 4.16 15.73 -3.99
C ARG A 233 4.34 15.01 -5.33
N ILE A 234 3.31 14.33 -5.83
CA ILE A 234 3.31 13.74 -7.18
C ILE A 234 3.49 14.82 -8.24
N ALA A 235 2.80 15.96 -8.09
CA ALA A 235 2.87 17.06 -9.05
C ALA A 235 4.28 17.65 -9.19
N GLY A 236 5.11 17.59 -8.14
CA GLY A 236 6.50 18.03 -8.17
C GLY A 236 7.52 16.95 -8.57
N SER A 237 7.07 15.70 -8.78
CA SER A 237 7.95 14.55 -8.98
C SER A 237 8.11 14.15 -10.46
N PHE A 238 7.17 14.57 -11.30
CA PHE A 238 7.10 14.23 -12.73
C PHE A 238 7.01 15.49 -13.58
N ASP A 239 7.61 15.45 -14.78
CA ASP A 239 7.56 16.56 -15.73
C ASP A 239 6.33 16.50 -16.64
N ALA A 240 5.89 15.29 -16.99
CA ALA A 240 4.77 15.07 -17.90
C ALA A 240 3.44 15.16 -17.15
N ARG A 241 2.56 16.05 -17.63
CA ARG A 241 1.23 16.27 -17.05
C ARG A 241 0.39 14.99 -17.11
N GLU A 242 0.48 14.26 -18.21
CA GLU A 242 -0.26 13.01 -18.43
C GLU A 242 0.11 11.96 -17.37
N THR A 243 1.40 11.86 -17.02
CA THR A 243 1.88 10.97 -15.94
C THR A 243 1.32 11.41 -14.58
N ILE A 244 1.31 12.72 -14.30
CA ILE A 244 0.74 13.25 -13.04
C ILE A 244 -0.74 12.90 -12.92
N GLU A 245 -1.53 13.18 -13.96
CA GLU A 245 -2.97 12.90 -13.98
C GLU A 245 -3.25 11.38 -13.85
N ALA A 246 -2.47 10.56 -14.54
CA ALA A 246 -2.59 9.11 -14.48
C ALA A 246 -2.30 8.56 -13.07
N VAL A 247 -1.21 9.01 -12.44
CA VAL A 247 -0.81 8.58 -11.09
C VAL A 247 -1.82 9.05 -10.04
N LEU A 248 -2.27 10.31 -10.10
CA LEU A 248 -3.29 10.82 -9.19
C LEU A 248 -4.62 10.07 -9.36
N GLY A 249 -5.02 9.77 -10.60
CA GLY A 249 -6.21 8.98 -10.89
C GLY A 249 -6.15 7.56 -10.33
N ILE A 250 -4.98 6.93 -10.26
CA ILE A 250 -4.80 5.64 -9.57
C ILE A 250 -4.92 5.81 -8.05
N LEU A 251 -4.32 6.85 -7.47
CA LEU A 251 -4.43 7.12 -6.02
C LEU A 251 -5.87 7.44 -5.57
N GLU A 252 -6.76 7.80 -6.49
CA GLU A 252 -8.20 7.97 -6.23
C GLU A 252 -8.97 6.64 -6.33
N GLN A 253 -8.41 5.64 -7.02
CA GLN A 253 -9.01 4.31 -7.19
C GLN A 253 -8.58 3.38 -6.06
N GLN A 254 -9.28 3.48 -4.94
CA GLN A 254 -9.01 2.71 -3.73
C GLN A 254 -8.88 1.20 -3.97
N PHE A 255 -9.82 0.61 -4.72
CA PHE A 255 -9.80 -0.82 -5.03
C PHE A 255 -8.51 -1.25 -5.73
N VAL A 256 -8.08 -0.49 -6.75
CA VAL A 256 -6.86 -0.80 -7.52
C VAL A 256 -5.62 -0.74 -6.62
N VAL A 257 -5.52 0.29 -5.79
CA VAL A 257 -4.38 0.46 -4.90
C VAL A 257 -4.35 -0.62 -3.83
N VAL A 258 -5.48 -0.95 -3.21
CA VAL A 258 -5.50 -2.02 -2.21
C VAL A 258 -5.16 -3.37 -2.81
N SER A 259 -5.71 -3.72 -3.99
CA SER A 259 -5.34 -4.96 -4.69
C SER A 259 -3.85 -5.03 -4.99
N LEU A 260 -3.26 -3.94 -5.51
CA LEU A 260 -1.83 -3.86 -5.79
C LEU A 260 -0.98 -4.06 -4.52
N LEU A 261 -1.36 -3.44 -3.40
CA LEU A 261 -0.63 -3.59 -2.15
C LEU A 261 -0.75 -5.00 -1.58
N LYS A 262 -1.92 -5.62 -1.63
CA LYS A 262 -2.11 -7.00 -1.17
C LYS A 262 -1.21 -7.99 -1.90
N GLU A 263 -1.08 -7.86 -3.22
CA GLU A 263 -0.20 -8.72 -4.02
C GLU A 263 1.30 -8.58 -3.65
N LEU A 264 1.72 -7.41 -3.15
CA LEU A 264 3.12 -7.14 -2.81
C LEU A 264 3.50 -7.48 -1.36
N VAL A 265 2.50 -7.61 -0.47
CA VAL A 265 2.72 -7.70 0.98
C VAL A 265 3.12 -9.10 1.47
N ASP A 266 2.76 -10.16 0.74
CA ASP A 266 2.97 -11.56 1.14
C ASP A 266 4.45 -11.93 1.40
N GLY A 267 5.41 -11.10 0.95
CA GLY A 267 6.85 -11.29 1.14
C GLY A 267 7.52 -10.41 2.21
N GLY A 268 6.80 -9.53 2.91
CA GLY A 268 7.39 -8.56 3.83
C GLY A 268 7.71 -7.21 3.17
N LEU A 269 8.91 -6.66 3.39
CA LEU A 269 9.34 -5.42 2.75
C LEU A 269 9.62 -5.68 1.26
N ALA A 270 8.82 -5.09 0.38
CA ALA A 270 8.87 -5.28 -1.06
C ALA A 270 9.08 -3.96 -1.79
N VAL A 271 9.68 -4.05 -2.99
CA VAL A 271 9.81 -2.93 -3.93
C VAL A 271 9.30 -3.39 -5.28
N SER A 272 8.47 -2.57 -5.92
CA SER A 272 8.06 -2.71 -7.31
C SER A 272 8.52 -1.49 -8.10
N ILE A 273 9.16 -1.70 -9.25
CA ILE A 273 9.83 -0.68 -10.04
C ILE A 273 9.24 -0.67 -11.45
N GLY A 274 8.64 0.47 -11.82
CA GLY A 274 8.04 0.71 -13.12
C GLY A 274 7.02 -0.36 -13.51
N SER A 275 7.31 -1.05 -14.62
CA SER A 275 6.43 -2.07 -15.19
C SER A 275 6.18 -3.29 -14.29
N GLU A 276 7.00 -3.52 -13.26
CA GLU A 276 6.81 -4.61 -12.28
C GLU A 276 5.54 -4.45 -11.43
N SER A 277 4.94 -3.26 -11.41
CA SER A 277 3.68 -3.02 -10.70
C SER A 277 2.47 -3.69 -11.37
N GLY A 278 2.59 -4.08 -12.65
CA GLY A 278 1.46 -4.59 -13.44
C GLY A 278 0.41 -3.53 -13.79
N VAL A 279 0.58 -2.28 -13.33
CA VAL A 279 -0.36 -1.16 -13.54
C VAL A 279 0.28 -0.18 -14.50
N ALA A 280 -0.18 -0.17 -15.76
CA ALA A 280 0.42 0.65 -16.82
C ALA A 280 0.54 2.16 -16.48
N PRO A 281 -0.46 2.80 -15.85
CA PRO A 281 -0.33 4.18 -15.35
C PRO A 281 0.83 4.44 -14.36
N LEU A 282 1.36 3.39 -13.72
CA LEU A 282 2.45 3.47 -12.75
C LEU A 282 3.80 3.05 -13.33
N ALA A 283 3.93 2.91 -14.66
CA ALA A 283 5.18 2.48 -15.31
C ALA A 283 6.39 3.40 -15.05
N ASP A 284 6.16 4.68 -14.75
CA ASP A 284 7.21 5.63 -14.37
C ASP A 284 7.42 5.74 -12.86
N CYS A 285 6.71 4.94 -12.07
CA CYS A 285 6.73 4.97 -10.62
C CYS A 285 7.50 3.79 -10.02
N SER A 286 7.95 3.97 -8.78
CA SER A 286 8.34 2.90 -7.89
C SER A 286 7.49 2.92 -6.63
N LEU A 287 7.23 1.72 -6.12
CA LEU A 287 6.41 1.49 -4.95
C LEU A 287 7.22 0.69 -3.93
N VAL A 288 7.33 1.19 -2.71
CA VAL A 288 7.96 0.49 -1.58
C VAL A 288 6.88 0.15 -0.58
N VAL A 289 6.72 -1.13 -0.25
CA VAL A 289 5.60 -1.64 0.56
C VAL A 289 6.13 -2.44 1.74
N ALA A 290 5.49 -2.32 2.91
CA ALA A 290 5.71 -3.24 4.02
C ALA A 290 4.38 -3.56 4.73
N PRO A 291 4.15 -4.82 5.15
CA PRO A 291 3.07 -5.15 6.07
C PRO A 291 3.26 -4.45 7.40
N TYR A 292 2.17 -4.24 8.12
CA TYR A 292 2.21 -4.06 9.58
C TYR A 292 1.33 -5.12 10.24
N GLN A 293 1.74 -5.54 11.44
CA GLN A 293 1.21 -6.72 12.08
C GLN A 293 0.67 -6.41 13.48
N VAL A 294 -0.40 -7.11 13.86
CA VAL A 294 -0.96 -7.11 15.22
C VAL A 294 -1.00 -8.54 15.71
N GLY A 295 -0.36 -8.82 16.85
CA GLY A 295 -0.31 -10.18 17.39
C GLY A 295 0.38 -11.21 16.47
N GLY A 296 1.17 -10.76 15.49
CA GLY A 296 1.83 -11.63 14.50
C GLY A 296 1.03 -11.87 13.22
N GLU A 297 -0.20 -11.37 13.12
CA GLU A 297 -1.02 -11.41 11.91
C GLU A 297 -0.88 -10.10 11.13
N SER A 298 -0.78 -10.20 9.80
CA SER A 298 -0.75 -9.02 8.93
C SER A 298 -2.14 -8.41 8.85
N VAL A 299 -2.30 -7.17 9.30
CA VAL A 299 -3.60 -6.48 9.37
C VAL A 299 -3.71 -5.34 8.35
N GLY A 300 -2.68 -5.16 7.52
CA GLY A 300 -2.62 -4.10 6.53
C GLY A 300 -1.21 -3.86 6.02
N ALA A 301 -1.08 -2.83 5.21
CA ALA A 301 0.15 -2.46 4.55
C ALA A 301 0.37 -0.95 4.55
N ILE A 302 1.62 -0.55 4.66
CA ILE A 302 2.04 0.82 4.37
C ILE A 302 2.85 0.81 3.08
N ALA A 303 2.70 1.87 2.30
CA ALA A 303 3.38 1.99 1.02
C ALA A 303 3.76 3.43 0.70
N VAL A 304 4.80 3.57 -0.11
CA VAL A 304 5.29 4.84 -0.61
C VAL A 304 5.39 4.77 -2.12
N LEU A 305 4.77 5.74 -2.80
CA LEU A 305 4.75 5.86 -4.25
C LEU A 305 5.53 7.11 -4.68
N GLY A 306 6.52 6.91 -5.53
CA GLY A 306 7.33 7.99 -6.10
C GLY A 306 7.83 7.65 -7.50
N PRO A 307 8.62 8.52 -8.14
CA PRO A 307 9.22 8.22 -9.44
C PRO A 307 10.26 7.10 -9.32
N THR A 308 10.58 6.41 -10.43
CA THR A 308 11.63 5.36 -10.44
C THR A 308 13.00 5.83 -9.95
N ARG A 309 13.27 7.14 -9.99
CA ARG A 309 14.47 7.79 -9.44
C ARG A 309 14.36 8.20 -7.97
N MET A 310 13.47 7.61 -7.19
CA MET A 310 13.32 7.91 -5.75
C MET A 310 14.57 7.51 -4.94
N ASN A 311 14.70 8.07 -3.73
CA ASN A 311 15.77 7.70 -2.80
C ASN A 311 15.45 6.34 -2.14
N TYR A 312 15.78 5.23 -2.81
CA TYR A 312 15.48 3.87 -2.32
C TYR A 312 16.07 3.58 -0.93
N PRO A 313 17.36 3.86 -0.63
CA PRO A 313 17.91 3.58 0.70
C PRO A 313 17.14 4.26 1.84
N GLU A 314 16.79 5.54 1.68
CA GLU A 314 16.03 6.27 2.69
C GLU A 314 14.57 5.79 2.77
N THR A 315 13.93 5.56 1.62
CA THR A 315 12.53 5.12 1.56
C THR A 315 12.34 3.74 2.19
N LEU A 316 13.20 2.77 1.83
CA LEU A 316 13.18 1.42 2.40
C LEU A 316 13.30 1.46 3.93
N SER A 317 14.18 2.30 4.45
CA SER A 317 14.36 2.46 5.89
C SER A 317 13.20 3.16 6.57
N ALA A 318 12.60 4.15 5.90
CA ALA A 318 11.44 4.87 6.43
C ALA A 318 10.27 3.92 6.57
N VAL A 319 9.95 3.20 5.48
CA VAL A 319 8.88 2.23 5.42
C VAL A 319 9.11 1.13 6.44
N ALA A 320 10.29 0.50 6.49
CA ALA A 320 10.59 -0.55 7.47
C ALA A 320 10.44 -0.08 8.92
N LEU A 321 10.96 1.12 9.25
CA LEU A 321 10.88 1.67 10.61
C LEU A 321 9.43 2.00 11.00
N VAL A 322 8.68 2.67 10.11
CA VAL A 322 7.28 3.05 10.37
C VAL A 322 6.40 1.82 10.49
N SER A 323 6.57 0.82 9.63
CA SER A 323 5.86 -0.47 9.71
C SER A 323 6.10 -1.15 11.07
N GLN A 324 7.37 -1.24 11.49
CA GLN A 324 7.72 -1.86 12.77
C GLN A 324 7.11 -1.10 13.96
N ARG A 325 7.11 0.24 13.92
CA ARG A 325 6.57 1.07 15.00
C ARG A 325 5.05 1.02 15.07
N LEU A 326 4.38 1.08 13.92
CA LEU A 326 2.94 0.91 13.83
C LEU A 326 2.51 -0.46 14.35
N SER A 327 3.21 -1.53 13.95
CA SER A 327 2.95 -2.89 14.42
C SER A 327 3.04 -3.00 15.95
N ARG A 328 4.07 -2.38 16.55
CA ARG A 328 4.24 -2.35 18.00
C ARG A 328 3.11 -1.58 18.69
N LEU A 329 2.82 -0.36 18.22
CA LEU A 329 1.77 0.48 18.81
C LEU A 329 0.41 -0.23 18.81
N LEU A 330 0.05 -0.87 17.70
CA LEU A 330 -1.21 -1.59 17.55
C LEU A 330 -1.26 -2.94 18.28
N THR A 331 -0.12 -3.49 18.71
CA THR A 331 -0.07 -4.72 19.52
C THR A 331 -0.11 -4.41 21.03
N GLU A 332 0.42 -3.25 21.44
CA GLU A 332 0.49 -2.84 22.85
C GLU A 332 -0.74 -2.05 23.34
N GLY A 333 -1.54 -1.50 22.41
CA GLY A 333 -2.81 -0.79 22.69
C GLY A 333 -4.03 -1.69 22.64
#